data_AF-A0A5D6XSZ8-F1
#
_entry.id   AF-A0A5D6XSZ8-F1
#
_cell.length_a   1.000
_cell.length_b   1.000
_cell.length_c   1.000
_cell.angle_alpha   90.00
_cell.angle_beta   90.00
_cell.angle_gamma   90.00
#
_symmetry.space_group_name_H-M   'P 1'
#
loop_
_entity.id
_entity.type
_entity.pdbx_description
1 polymer ?
#
loop_
_entity_poly.entity_id
_entity_poly.type
_entity_poly.pdbx_seq_one_letter_code
_entity_poly.pdbx_strand_id
1 'polypeptide(L)'
;MVATATVAVVAIARLGAKQSARAVSAGAQQLLELPTGARGFATPKKKATPKKGKKSNEDSNFELMLRNIKGRYPDAEPWTEEEQQRFQAIGHRYNVQTTIDHNHWMRDVQTKIDLKWDAINALPAHLQQEALEDDVSPIPEERGFATWTPPIEGFRRFSDQESE
;
A
#
# COMPACT_ATOMS: atom_id res chain seq x y z
N MET A 1 -5.10 -32.96 -47.66
CA MET A 1 -3.89 -32.97 -46.82
C MET A 1 -4.24 -32.25 -45.53
N VAL A 2 -4.52 -33.00 -44.47
CA VAL A 2 -5.02 -32.48 -43.19
C VAL A 2 -3.83 -32.42 -42.23
N ALA A 3 -3.40 -31.22 -41.85
CA ALA A 3 -2.35 -31.02 -40.86
C ALA A 3 -2.99 -30.99 -39.46
N THR A 4 -2.78 -32.05 -38.70
CA THR A 4 -3.13 -32.16 -37.29
C THR A 4 -2.09 -31.43 -36.44
N ALA A 5 -2.46 -30.31 -35.82
CA ALA A 5 -1.62 -29.62 -34.85
C ALA A 5 -1.82 -30.25 -33.46
N THR A 6 -0.77 -30.90 -32.94
CA THR A 6 -0.69 -31.44 -31.58
C THR A 6 -0.47 -30.32 -30.57
N VAL A 7 -1.40 -30.17 -29.63
CA VAL A 7 -1.31 -29.27 -28.46
C VAL A 7 -0.52 -29.97 -27.35
N ALA A 8 0.63 -29.41 -26.96
CA ALA A 8 1.39 -29.88 -25.81
C ALA A 8 0.89 -29.19 -24.53
N VAL A 9 0.28 -29.97 -23.62
CA VAL A 9 -0.11 -29.53 -22.28
C VAL A 9 1.11 -29.65 -21.36
N VAL A 10 1.62 -28.51 -20.89
CA VAL A 10 2.69 -28.47 -19.88
C VAL A 10 2.05 -28.58 -18.49
N ALA A 11 2.26 -29.72 -17.84
CA ALA A 11 1.86 -29.96 -16.46
C ALA A 11 2.84 -29.27 -15.49
N ILE A 12 2.38 -28.29 -14.72
CA ILE A 12 3.14 -27.71 -13.61
C ILE A 12 2.82 -28.50 -12.34
N ALA A 13 3.77 -29.34 -11.92
CA ALA A 13 3.68 -30.13 -10.70
C ALA A 13 3.84 -29.26 -9.44
N ARG A 14 2.93 -29.44 -8.48
CA ARG A 14 2.93 -28.82 -7.15
C ARG A 14 3.92 -29.54 -6.23
N LEU A 15 4.98 -28.85 -5.82
CA LEU A 15 5.74 -29.12 -4.58
C LEU A 15 5.11 -28.24 -3.50
N GLY A 16 4.72 -28.68 -2.32
CA GLY A 16 5.14 -29.81 -1.51
C GLY A 16 5.17 -29.28 -0.07
N ALA A 17 4.05 -29.44 0.64
CA ALA A 17 3.86 -28.98 2.00
C ALA A 17 4.89 -29.57 2.96
N LYS A 18 5.45 -28.73 3.86
CA LYS A 18 6.10 -29.19 5.09
C LYS A 18 5.58 -28.38 6.26
N GLN A 19 4.70 -29.03 7.00
CA GLN A 19 4.27 -28.67 8.34
C GLN A 19 5.41 -28.96 9.32
N SER A 20 5.66 -28.08 10.29
CA SER A 20 6.44 -28.43 11.49
C SER A 20 5.80 -27.82 12.74
N ALA A 21 5.03 -28.68 13.39
CA ALA A 21 4.89 -28.92 14.83
C ALA A 21 5.03 -27.76 15.84
N ARG A 22 3.92 -27.55 16.56
CA ARG A 22 3.82 -27.04 17.94
C ARG A 22 4.74 -27.81 18.91
N ALA A 23 5.33 -27.10 19.86
CA ALA A 23 5.65 -27.65 21.18
C ALA A 23 5.25 -26.63 22.26
N VAL A 24 4.25 -27.02 23.05
CA VAL A 24 3.76 -26.35 24.25
C VAL A 24 4.55 -26.93 25.43
N SER A 25 5.16 -26.08 26.26
CA SER A 25 5.56 -26.47 27.61
C SER A 25 4.95 -25.50 28.62
N ALA A 26 4.02 -26.04 29.40
CA ALA A 26 3.44 -25.42 30.57
C ALA A 26 4.47 -25.40 31.71
N GLY A 27 4.59 -24.26 32.38
CA GLY A 27 5.35 -24.09 33.62
C GLY A 27 4.63 -23.06 34.48
N ALA A 28 4.13 -23.52 35.62
CA ALA A 28 3.23 -22.81 36.52
C ALA A 28 3.94 -21.77 37.42
N GLN A 29 3.11 -20.87 37.97
CA GLN A 29 3.32 -19.99 39.14
C GLN A 29 4.12 -18.72 38.83
N GLN A 30 3.65 -17.49 39.11
CA GLN A 30 3.14 -17.01 40.40
C GLN A 30 2.24 -15.76 40.21
N LEU A 31 1.21 -15.70 41.05
CA LEU A 31 0.32 -14.57 41.30
C LEU A 31 1.12 -13.38 41.87
N LEU A 32 1.01 -12.17 41.32
CA LEU A 32 1.41 -10.92 42.00
C LEU A 32 0.75 -9.69 41.32
N GLU A 33 -0.34 -9.27 41.94
CA GLU A 33 -0.74 -7.89 42.27
C GLU A 33 -0.38 -6.75 41.29
N LEU A 34 -1.44 -6.12 40.76
CA LEU A 34 -1.42 -4.86 40.01
C LEU A 34 -1.14 -3.68 40.95
N PRO A 35 -0.12 -2.83 40.72
CA PRO A 35 -0.13 -1.49 41.27
C PRO A 35 -0.88 -0.56 40.32
N THR A 36 -2.02 -0.11 40.82
CA THR A 36 -2.78 1.09 40.43
C THR A 36 -1.87 2.23 39.98
N GLY A 37 -2.22 2.80 38.82
CA GLY A 37 -1.55 3.96 38.24
C GLY A 37 -1.59 5.17 39.17
N ALA A 38 -0.41 5.69 39.47
CA ALA A 38 -0.22 7.03 39.98
C ALA A 38 0.71 7.79 39.02
N ARG A 39 0.13 8.72 38.26
CA ARG A 39 0.86 9.79 37.59
C ARG A 39 1.58 10.61 38.68
N GLY A 40 2.91 10.56 38.71
CA GLY A 40 3.74 11.32 39.64
C GLY A 40 4.89 11.98 38.91
N PHE A 41 4.90 13.31 38.90
CA PHE A 41 5.97 14.16 38.39
C PHE A 41 7.29 13.96 39.16
N ALA A 42 8.39 14.07 38.41
CA ALA A 42 9.80 14.30 38.76
C ALA A 42 10.31 14.06 40.19
N THR A 43 11.36 13.23 40.32
CA THR A 43 12.23 13.13 41.50
C THR A 43 13.72 13.33 41.13
N PRO A 44 14.58 13.72 42.10
CA PRO A 44 15.62 14.73 41.90
C PRO A 44 17.01 14.19 41.51
N LYS A 45 17.80 15.07 40.85
CA LYS A 45 19.22 14.92 40.51
C LYS A 45 20.10 14.50 41.70
N LYS A 46 20.85 13.40 41.55
CA LYS A 46 22.25 13.13 42.01
C LYS A 46 22.80 12.03 41.08
N LYS A 47 24.06 11.93 40.64
CA LYS A 47 25.36 12.57 40.91
C LYS A 47 26.19 12.36 39.62
N ALA A 48 27.07 13.31 39.30
CA ALA A 48 27.96 13.24 38.13
C ALA A 48 29.16 12.31 38.34
N THR A 49 29.55 11.59 37.28
CA THR A 49 30.94 11.20 36.89
C THR A 49 30.90 10.63 35.45
N PRO A 50 32.01 10.59 34.70
CA PRO A 50 32.90 11.65 34.28
C PRO A 50 32.83 11.91 32.76
N LYS A 51 33.27 13.10 32.31
CA LYS A 51 33.47 13.42 30.87
C LYS A 51 34.41 12.38 30.23
N LYS A 52 33.90 11.61 29.26
CA LYS A 52 34.72 10.76 28.39
C LYS A 52 34.34 11.00 26.94
N GLY A 53 35.25 11.67 26.22
CA GLY A 53 35.41 11.66 24.76
C GLY A 53 34.21 12.11 23.92
N LYS A 54 34.30 13.31 23.33
CA LYS A 54 33.51 13.74 22.18
C LYS A 54 33.90 12.87 20.97
N LYS A 55 33.42 11.61 20.93
CA LYS A 55 33.57 10.69 19.79
C LYS A 55 32.22 10.60 19.09
N SER A 56 32.22 11.01 17.82
CA SER A 56 31.25 10.76 16.75
C SER A 56 29.76 10.85 17.12
N ASN A 57 29.17 12.01 16.84
CA ASN A 57 27.71 12.24 16.85
C ASN A 57 27.01 11.48 15.70
N GLU A 58 27.76 11.09 14.68
CA GLU A 58 27.26 10.39 13.49
C GLU A 58 26.87 8.95 13.82
N ASP A 59 27.67 8.26 14.64
CA ASP A 59 27.37 6.88 15.06
C ASP A 59 26.08 6.81 15.90
N SER A 60 25.86 7.78 16.79
CA SER A 60 24.63 7.86 17.59
C SER A 60 23.38 8.18 16.75
N ASN A 61 23.51 9.03 15.74
CA ASN A 61 22.40 9.33 14.82
C ASN A 61 22.11 8.14 13.89
N PHE A 62 23.15 7.44 13.45
CA PHE A 62 23.03 6.23 12.65
C PHE A 62 22.40 5.08 13.45
N GLU A 63 22.80 4.90 14.71
CA GLU A 63 22.15 3.94 15.62
C GLU A 63 20.68 4.28 15.87
N LEU A 64 20.35 5.56 16.02
CA LEU A 64 18.96 6.01 16.15
C LEU A 64 18.15 5.72 14.87
N MET A 65 18.74 5.97 13.70
CA MET A 65 18.14 5.65 12.39
C MET A 65 17.92 4.14 12.25
N LEU A 66 18.93 3.32 12.56
CA LEU A 66 18.81 1.86 12.55
C LEU A 66 17.79 1.36 13.56
N ARG A 67 17.68 1.97 14.73
CA ARG A 67 16.65 1.65 15.73
C ARG A 67 15.25 1.97 15.21
N ASN A 68 15.08 3.06 14.47
CA ASN A 68 13.80 3.42 13.88
C ASN A 68 13.43 2.48 12.72
N ILE A 69 14.41 2.05 11.91
CA ILE A 69 14.23 1.08 10.84
C ILE A 69 13.89 -0.31 11.38
N LYS A 70 14.59 -0.76 12.44
CA LYS A 70 14.35 -2.07 13.05
C LYS A 70 12.94 -2.19 13.65
N GLY A 71 12.30 -1.06 13.96
CA GLY A 71 10.99 -1.02 14.58
C GLY A 71 11.00 -1.59 16.00
N ARG A 72 10.01 -1.20 16.80
CA ARG A 72 9.63 -1.96 18.00
C ARG A 72 8.24 -2.48 17.73
N TYR A 73 8.16 -3.72 17.28
CA TYR A 73 6.87 -4.38 17.16
C TYR A 73 6.40 -4.73 18.57
N PRO A 74 5.19 -4.31 18.97
CA PRO A 74 4.59 -4.87 20.18
C PRO A 74 4.41 -6.37 19.97
N ASP A 75 4.48 -7.14 21.06
CA ASP A 75 4.18 -8.57 21.01
C ASP A 75 2.75 -8.74 20.51
N ALA A 76 2.60 -9.32 19.32
CA ALA A 76 1.29 -9.48 18.69
C ALA A 76 0.48 -10.51 19.48
N GLU A 77 -0.66 -10.07 20.03
CA GLU A 77 -1.64 -10.99 20.60
C GLU A 77 -2.15 -11.91 19.47
N PRO A 78 -2.05 -13.24 19.63
CA PRO A 78 -2.52 -14.15 18.61
C PRO A 78 -4.04 -14.01 18.48
N TRP A 79 -4.54 -13.81 17.26
CA TRP A 79 -5.98 -13.74 17.02
C TRP A 79 -6.69 -14.98 17.52
N THR A 80 -7.87 -14.78 18.11
CA THR A 80 -8.77 -15.88 18.43
C THR A 80 -9.26 -16.54 17.13
N GLU A 81 -9.68 -17.80 17.20
CA GLU A 81 -10.13 -18.55 16.01
C GLU A 81 -11.35 -17.88 15.34
N GLU A 82 -12.24 -17.28 16.14
CA GLU A 82 -13.41 -16.56 15.63
C GLU A 82 -13.02 -15.27 14.89
N GLU A 83 -12.07 -14.51 15.42
CA GLU A 83 -11.56 -13.30 14.77
C GLU A 83 -10.83 -13.63 13.48
N GLN A 84 -10.04 -14.71 13.48
CA GLN A 84 -9.33 -15.17 12.30
C GLN A 84 -10.32 -15.53 11.17
N GLN A 85 -11.41 -16.22 11.47
CA GLN A 85 -12.46 -16.52 10.50
C GLN A 85 -13.15 -15.25 9.98
N ARG A 86 -13.41 -14.27 10.85
CA ARG A 86 -13.97 -12.97 10.44
C ARG A 86 -13.02 -12.24 9.48
N PHE A 87 -11.73 -12.18 9.79
CA PHE A 87 -10.75 -11.55 8.91
C PHE A 87 -10.60 -12.28 7.57
N GLN A 88 -10.67 -13.61 7.56
CA GLN A 88 -10.71 -14.37 6.30
C GLN A 88 -11.95 -14.04 5.47
N ALA A 89 -13.12 -13.94 6.10
CA ALA A 89 -14.36 -13.57 5.42
C ALA A 89 -14.30 -12.13 4.87
N ILE A 90 -13.72 -11.19 5.62
CA ILE A 90 -13.50 -9.80 5.19
C ILE A 90 -12.54 -9.77 3.99
N GLY A 91 -11.40 -10.47 4.08
CA GLY A 91 -10.44 -10.54 2.98
C GLY A 91 -11.04 -11.14 1.71
N HIS A 92 -11.83 -12.21 1.83
CA HIS A 92 -12.54 -12.79 0.69
C HIS A 92 -13.52 -11.78 0.07
N ARG A 93 -14.33 -11.10 0.89
CA ARG A 93 -15.28 -10.08 0.40
C ARG A 93 -14.56 -8.94 -0.32
N TYR A 94 -13.47 -8.45 0.24
CA TYR A 94 -12.64 -7.42 -0.37
C TYR A 94 -12.10 -7.87 -1.74
N ASN A 95 -11.58 -9.10 -1.84
CA ASN A 95 -11.08 -9.63 -3.11
C ASN A 95 -12.18 -9.75 -4.17
N VAL A 96 -13.37 -10.18 -3.78
CA VAL A 96 -14.53 -10.24 -4.69
C VAL A 96 -14.91 -8.84 -5.16
N GLN A 97 -15.06 -7.88 -4.25
CA GLN A 97 -15.43 -6.50 -4.59
C GLN A 97 -14.40 -5.83 -5.49
N THR A 98 -13.11 -5.94 -5.17
CA THR A 98 -12.04 -5.36 -6.01
C THR A 98 -11.99 -5.97 -7.40
N THR A 99 -12.27 -7.27 -7.55
CA THR A 99 -12.36 -7.93 -8.85
C THR A 99 -13.57 -7.43 -9.64
N ILE A 100 -14.71 -7.24 -8.98
CA ILE A 100 -15.93 -6.69 -9.61
C ILE A 100 -15.65 -5.27 -10.12
N ASP A 101 -15.07 -4.41 -9.28
CA ASP A 101 -14.74 -3.02 -9.64
C ASP A 101 -13.74 -2.97 -10.81
N HIS A 102 -12.73 -3.84 -10.81
CA HIS A 102 -11.78 -3.96 -11.91
C HIS A 102 -12.48 -4.37 -13.21
N ASN A 103 -13.38 -5.35 -13.17
CA ASN A 103 -14.12 -5.80 -14.35
C ASN A 103 -15.03 -4.69 -14.89
N HIS A 104 -15.67 -3.91 -14.02
CA HIS A 104 -16.46 -2.75 -14.43
C HIS A 104 -15.59 -1.69 -15.12
N TRP A 105 -14.44 -1.36 -14.54
CA TRP A 105 -13.50 -0.41 -15.13
C TRP A 105 -12.98 -0.88 -16.49
N MET A 106 -12.57 -2.14 -16.61
CA MET A 106 -12.13 -2.74 -17.87
C MET A 106 -13.21 -2.68 -18.94
N ARG A 107 -14.46 -3.01 -18.59
CA ARG A 107 -15.58 -2.98 -19.53
C ARG A 107 -15.86 -1.57 -20.03
N ASP A 108 -15.82 -0.58 -19.13
CA ASP A 108 -16.00 0.83 -19.49
C ASP A 108 -14.88 1.32 -20.42
N VAL A 109 -13.62 1.02 -20.09
CA VAL A 109 -12.46 1.35 -20.95
C VAL A 109 -12.59 0.71 -22.32
N GLN A 110 -12.93 -0.58 -22.40
CA GLN A 110 -13.10 -1.26 -23.69
C GLN A 110 -14.23 -0.63 -24.50
N THR A 111 -15.37 -0.33 -23.86
CA THR A 111 -16.51 0.33 -24.52
C THR A 111 -16.09 1.68 -25.10
N LYS A 112 -15.30 2.47 -24.37
CA LYS A 112 -14.77 3.75 -24.86
C LYS A 112 -13.82 3.58 -26.05
N ILE A 113 -13.00 2.53 -26.04
CA ILE A 113 -12.11 2.20 -27.16
C ILE A 113 -12.93 1.82 -28.40
N ASP A 114 -13.92 0.94 -28.24
CA ASP A 114 -14.77 0.48 -29.35
C ASP A 114 -15.53 1.67 -29.96
N LEU A 115 -16.15 2.51 -29.12
CA LEU A 115 -16.83 3.73 -29.56
C LEU A 115 -15.88 4.73 -30.25
N LYS A 116 -14.62 4.83 -29.81
CA LYS A 116 -13.61 5.67 -30.47
C LYS A 116 -13.34 5.17 -31.89
N TRP A 117 -13.17 3.87 -32.09
CA TRP A 117 -12.95 3.30 -33.41
C TRP A 117 -14.16 3.48 -34.33
N ASP A 118 -15.36 3.23 -33.82
CA ASP A 118 -16.60 3.45 -34.58
C ASP A 118 -16.75 4.91 -35.00
N ALA A 119 -16.42 5.85 -34.11
CA ALA A 119 -16.44 7.27 -34.41
C ALA A 119 -15.42 7.65 -35.49
N ILE A 120 -14.18 7.14 -35.41
CA ILE A 120 -13.14 7.39 -36.43
C ILE A 120 -13.59 6.86 -37.79
N ASN A 121 -14.16 5.65 -37.83
CA ASN A 121 -14.65 5.05 -39.07
C ASN A 121 -15.82 5.82 -39.70
N ALA A 122 -16.64 6.48 -38.87
CA ALA A 122 -17.74 7.32 -39.34
C ALA A 122 -17.30 8.68 -39.91
N LEU A 123 -16.05 9.12 -39.66
CA LEU A 123 -15.52 10.37 -40.20
C LEU A 123 -15.25 10.27 -41.71
N PRO A 124 -15.27 11.39 -42.45
CA PRO A 124 -14.83 11.41 -43.84
C PRO A 124 -13.31 11.18 -43.96
N ALA A 125 -12.88 10.55 -45.06
CA ALA A 125 -11.51 10.05 -45.24
C ALA A 125 -10.37 11.08 -45.07
N HIS A 126 -10.65 12.37 -45.31
CA HIS A 126 -9.65 13.43 -45.11
C HIS A 126 -9.38 13.75 -43.63
N LEU A 127 -10.39 13.59 -42.75
CA LEU A 127 -10.24 13.79 -41.30
C LEU A 127 -9.79 12.52 -40.58
N GLN A 128 -10.01 11.34 -41.18
CA GLN A 128 -9.55 10.07 -40.61
C GLN A 128 -8.03 10.02 -40.47
N GLN A 129 -7.29 10.60 -41.42
CA GLN A 129 -5.83 10.61 -41.40
C GLN A 129 -5.28 11.37 -40.19
N GLU A 130 -5.79 12.59 -39.95
CA GLU A 130 -5.43 13.42 -38.80
C GLU A 130 -5.87 12.77 -37.47
N ALA A 131 -7.06 12.15 -37.43
CA ALA A 131 -7.57 11.50 -36.22
C ALA A 131 -6.76 10.26 -35.77
N LEU A 132 -5.94 9.68 -36.66
CA LEU A 132 -5.07 8.55 -36.36
C LEU A 132 -3.68 8.96 -35.86
N GLU A 133 -3.35 10.25 -35.92
CA GLU A 133 -2.08 10.76 -35.40
C GLU A 133 -2.10 10.81 -33.87
N ASP A 134 -0.96 10.49 -33.24
CA ASP A 134 -0.82 10.53 -31.79
C ASP A 134 -0.77 11.97 -31.28
N ASP A 135 -1.68 12.32 -30.37
CA ASP A 135 -1.66 13.62 -29.69
C ASP A 135 -0.57 13.66 -28.62
N VAL A 136 0.46 14.47 -28.87
CA VAL A 136 1.59 14.72 -27.95
C VAL A 136 1.39 15.98 -27.10
N SER A 137 0.20 16.60 -27.12
CA SER A 137 -0.09 17.74 -26.28
C SER A 137 0.06 17.38 -24.79
N PRO A 138 0.72 18.25 -23.99
CA PRO A 138 0.86 17.99 -22.57
C PRO A 138 -0.50 18.08 -21.87
N ILE A 139 -0.65 17.34 -20.78
CA ILE A 139 -1.84 17.43 -19.92
C ILE A 139 -1.87 18.86 -19.33
N PRO A 140 -3.02 19.56 -19.36
CA PRO A 140 -3.12 20.93 -18.87
C PRO A 140 -2.77 21.01 -17.37
N GLU A 141 -1.91 21.96 -17.02
CA GLU A 141 -1.41 22.16 -15.65
C GLU A 141 -2.50 22.57 -14.66
N GLU A 142 -3.59 23.16 -15.15
CA GLU A 142 -4.77 23.54 -14.36
C GLU A 142 -5.54 22.34 -13.81
N ARG A 143 -5.28 21.12 -14.32
CA ARG A 143 -5.95 19.90 -13.85
C ARG A 143 -5.41 19.48 -12.48
N GLY A 144 -6.06 19.96 -11.43
CA GLY A 144 -5.79 19.54 -10.06
C GLY A 144 -6.16 18.09 -9.77
N PHE A 145 -5.43 17.47 -8.84
CA PHE A 145 -5.84 16.19 -8.25
C PHE A 145 -7.01 16.40 -7.28
N ALA A 146 -7.93 15.43 -7.23
CA ALA A 146 -9.01 15.46 -6.26
C ALA A 146 -8.45 15.42 -4.83
N THR A 147 -8.78 16.43 -4.03
CA THR A 147 -8.44 16.51 -2.61
C THR A 147 -9.60 15.99 -1.76
N TRP A 148 -9.30 15.43 -0.57
CA TRP A 148 -10.32 14.91 0.35
C TRP A 148 -11.34 15.97 0.78
N THR A 149 -10.89 17.22 0.95
CA THR A 149 -11.72 18.40 1.17
C THR A 149 -11.51 19.37 0.01
N PRO A 150 -12.59 19.98 -0.55
CA PRO A 150 -12.44 20.94 -1.63
C PRO A 150 -11.61 22.15 -1.18
N PRO A 151 -10.83 22.77 -2.08
CA PRO A 151 -10.06 23.97 -1.76
C PRO A 151 -10.99 25.16 -1.51
N ILE A 152 -10.49 26.16 -0.77
CA ILE A 152 -11.20 27.42 -0.55
C ILE A 152 -11.27 28.18 -1.88
N GLU A 153 -12.46 28.63 -2.26
CA GLU A 153 -12.67 29.41 -3.49
C GLU A 153 -11.78 30.66 -3.50
N GLY A 154 -11.01 30.85 -4.58
CA GLY A 154 -10.13 32.00 -4.76
C GLY A 154 -8.79 31.95 -4.00
N PHE A 155 -8.51 30.90 -3.22
CA PHE A 155 -7.23 30.76 -2.51
C PHE A 155 -6.14 30.20 -3.42
N ARG A 156 -5.29 31.08 -3.97
CA ARG A 156 -4.06 30.70 -4.70
C ARG A 156 -2.94 30.37 -3.72
N ARG A 157 -2.13 29.34 -4.01
CA ARG A 157 -0.98 29.01 -3.15
C ARG A 157 0.10 30.08 -3.37
N PHE A 158 0.86 30.41 -2.33
CA PHE A 158 1.91 31.43 -2.39
C PHE A 158 3.00 31.13 -3.44
N SER A 159 3.13 29.87 -3.89
CA SER A 159 4.02 29.44 -4.97
C SER A 159 3.60 29.92 -6.36
N ASP A 160 2.33 30.31 -6.54
CA ASP A 160 1.73 30.60 -7.84
C ASP A 160 1.80 32.11 -8.18
N GLN A 161 2.55 32.90 -7.40
CA GLN A 161 2.71 34.35 -7.57
C GLN A 161 3.87 34.74 -8.52
N GLU A 162 4.76 33.82 -8.87
CA GLU A 162 5.96 34.13 -9.67
C GLU A 162 5.85 33.81 -11.18
N SER A 163 4.70 33.30 -11.63
CA SER A 163 4.44 32.99 -13.04
C SER A 163 3.32 33.87 -13.62
N GLU A 164 3.61 35.16 -13.77
CA GLU A 164 2.91 36.06 -14.71
C GLU A 164 3.78 36.35 -15.94
#